data_AF-A0A1I0DG69-F1
#
_entry.id   AF-A0A1I0DG69-F1
#
_cell.length_a   1.000
_cell.length_b   1.000
_cell.length_c   1.000
_cell.angle_alpha   90.00
_cell.angle_beta   90.00
_cell.angle_gamma   90.00
#
_symmetry.space_group_name_H-M   'P 1'
#
loop_
_entity.id
_entity.type
_entity.pdbx_description
1 polymer ?
#
loop_
_entity_poly.entity_id
_entity_poly.type
_entity_poly.pdbx_seq_one_letter_code
_entity_poly.pdbx_strand_id
1 'polypeptide(L)'
;MKQYNEIEKLELLRRYLTSGLSIRAFSTSAGIPVATFFGYLRAYGHPDNSSIPLLMKHEELPTTLDELRAQLLEERKAHEAELKRLKKELAQEKLR
;
A
#
# COMPACT_ATOMS: atom_id res chain seq x y z
N MET A 1 19.14 -25.35 -12.99
CA MET A 1 18.37 -24.13 -12.68
C MET A 1 19.11 -22.94 -13.26
N LYS A 2 18.43 -22.03 -13.97
CA LYS A 2 19.06 -20.80 -14.46
C LYS A 2 19.40 -19.93 -13.25
N GLN A 3 20.67 -19.52 -13.11
CA GLN A 3 21.10 -18.65 -12.02
C GLN A 3 20.90 -17.20 -12.46
N TYR A 4 20.00 -16.49 -11.79
CA TYR A 4 19.73 -15.08 -12.07
C TYR A 4 20.71 -14.20 -11.31
N ASN A 5 21.38 -13.29 -12.00
CA ASN A 5 22.19 -12.25 -11.38
C ASN A 5 21.31 -11.12 -10.82
N GLU A 6 21.90 -10.19 -10.06
CA GLU A 6 21.16 -9.10 -9.42
C GLU A 6 20.44 -8.18 -10.41
N ILE A 7 21.05 -7.87 -11.56
CA ILE A 7 20.44 -7.03 -12.60
C ILE A 7 19.21 -7.73 -13.20
N GLU A 8 19.32 -9.03 -13.48
CA GLU A 8 18.20 -9.82 -14.02
C GLU A 8 17.04 -9.92 -13.02
N LYS A 9 17.34 -10.07 -11.72
CA LYS A 9 16.31 -10.06 -10.67
C LYS A 9 15.58 -8.72 -10.62
N LEU A 10 16.31 -7.60 -10.66
CA LEU A 10 15.72 -6.26 -10.66
C LEU A 10 14.84 -6.02 -11.90
N GLU A 11 15.26 -6.46 -13.09
CA GLU A 11 14.44 -6.30 -14.29
C GLU A 11 13.17 -7.17 -14.22
N LEU A 12 13.25 -8.38 -13.68
CA LEU A 12 12.06 -9.22 -13.44
C LEU A 12 11.08 -8.56 -12.47
N LEU A 13 11.56 -7.97 -11.39
CA LEU A 13 10.73 -7.24 -10.43
C LEU A 13 10.07 -6.02 -11.08
N ARG A 14 10.82 -5.23 -11.84
CA ARG A 14 10.28 -4.07 -12.56
C ARG A 14 9.17 -4.47 -13.53
N ARG A 15 9.40 -5.54 -14.30
CA ARG A 15 8.41 -6.10 -15.23
C ARG A 15 7.17 -6.59 -14.48
N TYR A 16 7.34 -7.23 -13.34
CA TYR A 16 6.22 -7.70 -12.53
C TYR A 16 5.34 -6.54 -12.03
N LEU A 17 5.95 -5.54 -11.40
CA LEU A 17 5.25 -4.40 -10.82
C LEU A 17 4.46 -3.60 -11.86
N THR A 18 4.96 -3.55 -13.10
CA THR A 18 4.30 -2.84 -14.21
C THR A 18 3.30 -3.70 -14.99
N SER A 19 3.32 -5.02 -14.83
CA SER A 19 2.48 -5.94 -15.62
C SER A 19 1.02 -6.00 -15.19
N GLY A 20 0.71 -5.64 -13.93
CA GLY A 20 -0.62 -5.86 -13.34
C GLY A 20 -1.01 -7.34 -13.18
N LEU A 21 -0.10 -8.27 -13.47
CA LEU A 21 -0.35 -9.71 -13.36
C LEU A 21 -0.28 -10.17 -11.89
N SER A 22 -0.96 -11.27 -11.59
CA SER A 22 -0.71 -12.02 -10.36
C SER A 22 0.66 -12.70 -10.43
N ILE A 23 1.25 -13.00 -9.27
CA ILE A 23 2.55 -13.69 -9.20
C ILE A 23 2.57 -15.00 -10.01
N ARG A 24 1.46 -15.76 -10.00
CA ARG A 24 1.36 -17.03 -10.73
C ARG A 24 1.40 -16.80 -12.24
N ALA A 25 0.59 -15.87 -12.74
CA ALA A 25 0.52 -15.55 -14.16
C ALA A 25 1.87 -14.99 -14.65
N PHE A 26 2.50 -14.11 -13.87
CA PHE A 26 3.81 -13.57 -14.19
C PHE A 26 4.89 -14.66 -14.20
N SER A 27 4.97 -15.48 -13.16
CA SER A 27 5.91 -16.59 -13.05
C SER A 27 5.80 -17.57 -14.22
N THR A 28 4.57 -17.92 -14.64
CA THR A 28 4.33 -18.73 -15.84
C THR A 28 4.84 -18.04 -17.10
N SER A 29 4.53 -16.76 -17.30
CA SER A 29 4.97 -16.01 -18.49
C SER A 29 6.49 -15.81 -18.57
N ALA A 30 7.15 -15.70 -17.40
CA ALA A 30 8.59 -15.48 -17.29
C ALA A 30 9.39 -16.80 -17.27
N GLY A 31 8.72 -17.96 -17.17
CA GLY A 31 9.38 -19.26 -17.06
C GLY A 31 10.13 -19.45 -15.74
N ILE A 32 9.65 -18.87 -14.65
CA ILE A 32 10.28 -18.91 -13.32
C ILE A 32 9.35 -19.59 -12.32
N PRO A 33 9.84 -20.51 -11.46
CA PRO A 33 9.02 -21.07 -10.40
C PRO A 33 8.47 -20.00 -9.46
N VAL A 34 7.19 -20.11 -9.11
CA VAL A 34 6.50 -19.13 -8.23
C VAL A 34 7.24 -18.95 -6.91
N ALA A 35 7.68 -20.03 -6.26
CA ALA A 35 8.42 -19.96 -5.00
C ALA A 35 9.75 -19.20 -5.13
N THR A 36 10.45 -19.36 -6.26
CA THR A 36 11.70 -18.65 -6.54
C THR A 36 11.44 -17.15 -6.71
N PHE A 37 10.45 -16.79 -7.52
CA PHE A 37 10.12 -15.38 -7.75
C PHE A 37 9.55 -14.71 -6.49
N PHE A 38 8.75 -15.43 -5.71
CA PHE A 38 8.28 -14.99 -4.40
C PHE A 38 9.44 -14.71 -3.42
N GLY A 39 10.49 -15.55 -3.46
CA GLY A 39 11.72 -15.30 -2.71
C GLY A 39 12.39 -13.98 -3.09
N TYR A 40 12.39 -13.62 -4.38
CA TYR A 40 12.90 -12.32 -4.84
C TYR A 40 12.04 -11.18 -4.31
N LEU A 41 10.72 -11.23 -4.49
CA LEU A 41 9.80 -10.21 -3.97
C LEU A 41 10.02 -9.92 -2.48
N ARG A 42 10.12 -10.98 -1.67
CA ARG A 42 10.41 -10.84 -0.23
C ARG A 42 11.77 -10.20 0.04
N ALA A 43 12.81 -10.60 -0.68
CA ALA A 43 14.17 -10.08 -0.48
C ALA A 43 14.28 -8.56 -0.73
N TYR A 44 13.47 -8.02 -1.66
CA TYR A 44 13.42 -6.58 -1.95
C TYR A 44 12.25 -5.86 -1.25
N GLY A 45 11.54 -6.51 -0.32
CA GLY A 45 10.46 -5.88 0.44
C GLY A 45 9.21 -5.54 -0.36
N HIS A 46 8.99 -6.18 -1.52
CA HIS A 46 7.80 -5.95 -2.35
C HIS A 46 6.74 -7.00 -2.06
N PRO A 47 5.54 -6.63 -1.58
CA PRO A 47 4.44 -7.57 -1.47
C PRO A 47 3.97 -8.02 -2.86
N ASP A 48 3.42 -9.23 -2.95
CA ASP A 48 2.71 -9.65 -4.14
C ASP A 48 1.52 -8.68 -4.36
N ASN A 49 1.39 -8.11 -5.56
CA ASN A 49 0.25 -7.27 -5.95
C ASN A 49 -1.11 -7.87 -5.52
N SER A 50 -1.28 -9.18 -5.62
CA SER A 50 -2.52 -9.86 -5.22
C SER A 50 -2.75 -9.89 -3.70
N SER A 51 -1.70 -9.71 -2.91
CA SER A 51 -1.74 -9.65 -1.45
C SER A 51 -1.96 -8.23 -0.91
N ILE A 52 -1.79 -7.18 -1.74
CA ILE A 52 -1.94 -5.78 -1.33
C ILE A 52 -3.30 -5.51 -0.67
N PRO A 53 -4.46 -5.91 -1.23
CA PRO A 53 -5.75 -5.65 -0.58
C PRO A 53 -5.88 -6.29 0.81
N LEU A 54 -5.32 -7.49 0.99
CA LEU A 54 -5.32 -8.18 2.30
C LEU A 54 -4.43 -7.46 3.32
N LEU A 55 -3.26 -7.00 2.89
CA LEU A 55 -2.33 -6.24 3.74
C LEU A 55 -2.92 -4.89 4.13
N MET A 56 -3.52 -4.17 3.18
CA MET A 56 -4.20 -2.90 3.45
C MET A 56 -5.33 -3.10 4.48
N LYS A 57 -6.13 -4.15 4.34
CA LYS A 57 -7.18 -4.48 5.30
C LYS A 57 -6.63 -4.79 6.70
N HIS A 58 -5.48 -5.48 6.79
CA HIS A 58 -4.82 -5.76 8.06
C HIS A 58 -4.36 -4.49 8.78
N GLU A 59 -3.88 -3.51 8.02
CA GLU A 59 -3.46 -2.19 8.53
C GLU A 59 -4.61 -1.18 8.64
N GLU A 60 -5.87 -1.64 8.52
CA GLU A 60 -7.07 -0.79 8.55
C GLU A 60 -7.09 0.34 7.51
N LEU A 61 -6.33 0.16 6.42
CA LEU A 61 -6.27 1.09 5.30
C LEU A 61 -7.47 0.88 4.35
N PRO A 62 -8.01 1.96 3.77
CA PRO A 62 -9.12 1.88 2.84
C PRO A 62 -8.67 1.17 1.56
N THR A 63 -9.37 0.09 1.21
CA THR A 63 -9.06 -0.74 0.03
C THR A 63 -9.81 -0.25 -1.21
N THR A 64 -10.84 0.57 -1.02
CA THR A 64 -11.64 1.18 -2.09
C THR A 64 -11.64 2.70 -2.01
N LEU A 65 -11.96 3.34 -3.12
CA LEU A 65 -12.05 4.79 -3.22
C LEU A 65 -13.20 5.36 -2.37
N ASP A 66 -14.31 4.63 -2.23
CA ASP A 66 -15.44 5.07 -1.43
C ASP A 66 -15.16 4.96 0.08
N GLU A 67 -14.47 3.90 0.51
CA GLU A 67 -13.94 3.78 1.89
C GLU A 67 -13.01 4.95 2.22
N LEU A 68 -12.10 5.29 1.30
CA LEU A 68 -11.17 6.40 1.48
C LEU A 68 -11.90 7.75 1.59
N ARG A 69 -12.91 7.97 0.74
CA ARG A 69 -13.73 9.20 0.78
C ARG A 69 -14.50 9.32 2.10
N ALA A 70 -15.06 8.21 2.59
CA ALA A 70 -15.78 8.19 3.85
C ALA A 70 -14.85 8.51 5.03
N GLN A 71 -13.68 7.87 5.10
CA GLN A 71 -12.68 8.16 6.13
C GLN A 71 -12.23 9.63 6.11
N LEU A 72 -11.91 10.16 4.92
CA LEU A 72 -11.48 11.57 4.78
C LEU A 72 -12.57 12.56 5.22
N LEU A 73 -13.84 12.25 4.97
CA LEU A 73 -14.96 13.09 5.40
C LEU A 73 -15.08 13.14 6.92
N GLU A 74 -14.94 12.00 7.60
CA GLU A 74 -15.02 11.93 9.06
C GLU A 74 -13.82 12.62 9.72
N GLU A 75 -12.61 12.43 9.20
CA GLU A 75 -11.42 13.14 9.68
C GLU A 75 -11.56 14.66 9.54
N ARG A 76 -12.12 15.15 8.43
CA ARG A 76 -12.37 16.58 8.23
C ARG A 76 -13.37 17.13 9.24
N LYS A 77 -14.48 16.45 9.49
CA LYS A 77 -15.46 16.87 10.51
C LYS A 77 -14.85 16.91 11.89
N ALA A 78 -14.07 15.89 12.25
CA ALA A 78 -13.38 15.83 13.55
C ALA A 78 -12.39 16.99 13.69
N HIS A 79 -11.62 17.27 12.62
CA HIS A 79 -10.67 18.38 12.60
C HIS A 79 -11.34 19.75 12.72
N GLU A 80 -12.46 19.98 12.01
CA GLU A 80 -13.23 21.22 12.12
C GLU A 80 -13.82 21.42 13.52
N ALA A 81 -14.34 20.35 14.13
CA ALA A 81 -14.86 20.39 15.49
C ALA A 81 -13.76 20.73 16.51
N GLU A 82 -12.59 20.11 16.38
CA GLU A 82 -11.43 20.38 17.23
C GLU A 82 -10.94 21.82 17.07
N LEU A 83 -10.81 22.31 15.83
CA LEU A 83 -10.47 23.71 15.56
C LEU A 83 -11.45 24.69 16.20
N LYS A 84 -12.74 24.38 16.16
CA LYS A 84 -13.78 25.21 16.79
C LYS A 84 -13.64 25.22 18.31
N ARG A 85 -13.32 24.07 18.93
CA ARG A 85 -13.05 23.96 20.36
C ARG A 85 -11.84 24.81 20.75
N LEU A 86 -10.71 24.61 20.08
CA LEU A 86 -9.46 25.34 20.35
C LEU A 86 -9.62 26.85 20.17
N LYS A 87 -10.35 27.30 19.13
CA LYS A 87 -10.65 28.73 18.95
C LYS A 87 -11.47 29.31 20.10
N LYS A 88 -12.43 28.54 20.63
CA LYS A 88 -13.25 28.97 21.76
C LYS A 88 -12.41 29.07 23.04
N GLU A 89 -11.58 28.07 23.32
CA GLU A 89 -10.65 28.07 24.46
C GLU A 89 -9.68 29.25 24.38
N LEU A 90 -9.06 29.48 23.22
CA LEU A 90 -8.17 30.62 23.00
C LEU A 90 -8.88 31.97 23.22
N ALA A 91 -10.14 32.10 22.80
CA ALA A 91 -10.91 33.32 23.02
C ALA A 91 -11.20 33.55 24.51
N GLN A 92 -11.49 32.48 25.26
CA GLN A 92 -11.73 32.56 26.71
C GLN A 92 -10.46 32.90 27.49
N GLU A 93 -9.31 32.36 27.07
CA GLU A 93 -8.01 32.65 27.69
C GLU A 93 -7.59 34.11 27.45
N LYS A 94 -7.84 34.66 26.25
CA LYS A 94 -7.57 36.08 25.94
C LYS A 94 -8.50 37.08 26.65
N LEU A 95 -9.61 36.62 27.21
CA LEU A 95 -10.57 37.43 27.98
C LEU A 95 -10.29 37.42 29.49
N ARG A 96 -9.32 36.63 29.95
CA ARG A 96 -8.76 36.66 31.32
C ARG A 96 -7.54 37.56 31.38
#